data_AF-A0AA39CSF0-F1
#
_entry.id   AF-A0AA39CSF0-F1
#
_cell.length_a   1.000
_cell.length_b   1.000
_cell.length_c   1.000
_cell.angle_alpha   90.00
_cell.angle_beta   90.00
_cell.angle_gamma   90.00
#
_symmetry.space_group_name_H-M   'P 1'
#
loop_
_entity.id
_entity.type
_entity.pdbx_description
1 polymer ?
#
loop_
_entity_poly.entity_id
_entity_poly.type
_entity_poly.pdbx_seq_one_letter_code
_entity_poly.pdbx_strand_id
1 'polypeptide(L)'
;MLHPTFHNPRIVLRSPPYEIRRLGWGEFLIVANVVLKVGCAWVIPPGIDVRDTGILGRNLTLEWKLDFRDQGSHINFTWKVKKEREAPEVENEEQVEEQEHLENET
;
A
#
# COMPACT_ATOMS: atom_id res chain seq x y z
N MET A 1 -5.22 -0.67 3.45
CA MET A 1 -6.17 -0.45 4.56
C MET A 1 -7.53 -0.92 4.10
N LEU A 2 -8.10 -1.85 4.86
CA LEU A 2 -9.44 -2.38 4.68
C LEU A 2 -10.42 -1.64 5.59
N HIS A 3 -11.70 -1.88 5.38
CA HIS A 3 -12.76 -1.37 6.26
C HIS A 3 -12.55 -1.79 7.73
N PRO A 4 -12.85 -0.96 8.73
CA PRO A 4 -12.62 -1.27 10.15
C PRO A 4 -13.33 -2.52 10.68
N THR A 5 -14.37 -3.00 9.98
CA THR A 5 -15.08 -4.25 10.34
C THR A 5 -14.28 -5.51 10.06
N PHE A 6 -13.20 -5.43 9.27
CA PHE A 6 -12.30 -6.56 9.08
C PHE A 6 -11.35 -6.68 10.27
N HIS A 7 -11.15 -7.91 10.73
CA HIS A 7 -10.06 -8.20 11.66
C HIS A 7 -8.71 -7.86 11.00
N ASN A 8 -7.89 -7.07 11.69
CA ASN A 8 -6.65 -6.47 11.18
C ASN A 8 -6.87 -5.67 9.89
N PRO A 9 -7.46 -4.46 9.96
CA PRO A 9 -7.76 -3.64 8.78
C PRO A 9 -6.51 -3.04 8.14
N ARG A 10 -5.34 -3.11 8.79
CA ARG A 10 -4.05 -2.68 8.24
C ARG A 10 -3.23 -3.90 7.91
N ILE A 11 -2.83 -4.03 6.65
CA ILE A 11 -2.06 -5.15 6.11
C ILE A 11 -0.93 -4.57 5.27
N VAL A 12 0.28 -5.08 5.46
CA VAL A 12 1.46 -4.73 4.69
C VAL A 12 1.95 -5.99 3.98
N LEU A 13 2.11 -5.90 2.67
CA LEU A 13 2.63 -7.00 1.85
C LEU A 13 3.94 -6.56 1.21
N ARG A 14 4.98 -7.37 1.36
CA ARG A 14 6.35 -7.03 0.93
C ARG A 14 6.78 -7.74 -0.35
N SER A 15 6.09 -8.83 -0.73
CA SER A 15 6.41 -9.64 -1.89
C SER A 15 5.21 -9.86 -2.81
N PRO A 16 5.44 -9.95 -4.13
CA PRO A 16 4.40 -10.30 -5.08
C PRO A 16 3.89 -11.73 -4.82
N PRO A 17 2.61 -12.03 -5.09
CA PRO A 17 1.64 -11.25 -5.88
C PRO A 17 0.83 -10.20 -5.10
N TYR A 18 1.22 -9.82 -3.87
CA TYR A 18 0.51 -8.84 -3.03
C TYR A 18 -1.00 -9.12 -2.85
N GLU A 19 -1.39 -10.40 -2.75
CA GLU A 19 -2.78 -10.83 -2.66
C GLU A 19 -3.31 -10.81 -1.21
N ILE A 20 -4.58 -10.41 -1.04
CA ILE A 20 -5.31 -10.46 0.23
C ILE A 20 -6.65 -11.15 0.01
N ARG A 21 -7.00 -12.09 0.89
CA ARG A 21 -8.32 -12.73 0.92
C ARG A 21 -9.03 -12.45 2.24
N ARG A 22 -10.28 -12.00 2.19
CA ARG A 22 -11.13 -11.76 3.36
C ARG A 22 -12.58 -12.10 3.04
N LEU A 23 -13.34 -12.44 4.08
CA LEU A 23 -14.78 -12.65 4.01
C LEU A 23 -15.49 -11.41 4.56
N GLY A 24 -16.49 -10.92 3.82
CA GLY A 24 -17.28 -9.74 4.20
C GLY A 24 -18.65 -9.79 3.52
N TRP A 25 -19.61 -9.06 4.06
CA TRP A 25 -21.02 -9.07 3.64
C TRP A 25 -21.51 -7.73 3.09
N GLY A 26 -20.64 -6.71 3.03
CA GLY A 26 -21.00 -5.35 2.67
C GLY A 26 -20.26 -4.82 1.44
N GLU A 27 -20.49 -3.56 1.14
CA GLU A 27 -19.67 -2.80 0.19
C GLU A 27 -18.52 -2.15 0.96
N PHE A 28 -17.32 -2.17 0.39
CA PHE A 28 -16.12 -1.70 1.08
C PHE A 28 -15.38 -0.68 0.22
N LEU A 29 -14.91 0.38 0.86
CA LEU A 29 -13.91 1.26 0.27
C LEU A 29 -12.54 0.66 0.59
N ILE A 30 -11.79 0.28 -0.44
CA ILE A 30 -10.45 -0.27 -0.30
C ILE A 30 -9.45 0.83 -0.60
N VAL A 31 -8.55 1.08 0.35
CA VAL A 31 -7.45 2.05 0.19
C VAL A 31 -6.14 1.29 0.19
N ALA A 32 -5.43 1.24 -0.93
CA ALA A 32 -4.10 0.65 -1.04
C ALA A 32 -3.04 1.73 -1.12
N ASN A 33 -1.91 1.53 -0.44
CA ASN A 33 -0.74 2.37 -0.57
C ASN A 33 0.34 1.55 -1.28
N VAL A 34 0.72 1.96 -2.48
CA VAL A 34 1.79 1.33 -3.25
C VAL A 34 3.07 2.10 -3.01
N VAL A 35 4.03 1.46 -2.34
CA VAL A 35 5.31 2.07 -1.99
C VAL A 35 6.39 1.55 -2.92
N LEU A 36 7.05 2.45 -3.65
CA LEU A 36 8.19 2.10 -4.48
C LEU A 36 9.44 1.82 -3.64
N LYS A 37 10.30 0.96 -4.17
CA LYS A 37 11.65 0.74 -3.64
C LYS A 37 12.43 2.06 -3.54
N VAL A 38 13.43 2.08 -2.66
CA VAL A 38 14.39 3.21 -2.58
C VAL A 38 15.02 3.44 -3.96
N GLY A 39 15.26 4.70 -4.30
CA GLY A 39 15.80 5.06 -5.62
C GLY A 39 14.77 5.05 -6.75
N CYS A 40 13.47 4.87 -6.46
CA CYS A 40 12.39 5.00 -7.43
C CYS A 40 11.36 6.02 -6.95
N ALA A 41 10.80 6.79 -7.89
CA ALA A 41 9.75 7.76 -7.62
C ALA A 41 8.66 7.73 -8.68
N TRP A 42 7.43 8.08 -8.27
CA TRP A 42 6.30 8.22 -9.18
C TRP A 42 6.48 9.46 -10.07
N VAL A 43 6.10 9.33 -11.35
CA VAL A 43 6.09 10.45 -12.29
C VAL A 43 4.68 11.03 -12.31
N ILE A 44 4.57 12.29 -11.88
CA ILE A 44 3.32 13.05 -11.92
C ILE A 44 3.23 13.75 -13.28
N PRO A 45 2.16 13.54 -14.06
CA PRO A 45 1.97 14.25 -15.31
C PRO A 45 1.92 15.77 -15.12
N PRO A 46 2.42 16.56 -16.08
CA PRO A 46 2.32 18.02 -16.00
C PRO A 46 0.85 18.45 -15.98
N GLY A 47 0.51 19.40 -15.11
CA GLY A 47 -0.85 19.92 -14.98
C GLY A 47 -1.76 19.17 -14.01
N ILE A 48 -1.26 18.13 -13.33
CA ILE A 48 -1.98 17.47 -12.22
C ILE A 48 -1.34 17.89 -10.90
N ASP A 49 -2.15 18.36 -9.95
CA ASP A 49 -1.68 18.63 -8.59
C ASP A 49 -1.35 17.30 -7.90
N VAL A 50 -0.19 17.25 -7.26
CA VAL A 50 0.26 16.11 -6.45
C VAL A 50 -0.80 15.70 -5.43
N ARG A 51 -1.52 16.68 -4.86
CA ARG A 51 -2.59 16.46 -3.88
C ARG A 51 -3.76 15.65 -4.44
N ASP A 52 -4.04 15.80 -5.74
CA ASP A 52 -5.15 15.12 -6.41
C ASP A 52 -4.77 13.71 -6.88
N THR A 53 -3.47 13.40 -6.95
CA THR A 53 -2.97 12.09 -7.40
C THR A 53 -2.86 11.03 -6.31
N GLY A 54 -2.94 11.43 -5.04
CA GLY A 54 -2.61 10.54 -3.92
C GLY A 54 -1.13 10.15 -3.85
N ILE A 55 -0.26 10.81 -4.59
CA ILE A 55 1.19 10.58 -4.58
C ILE A 55 1.83 11.43 -3.49
N LEU A 56 2.54 10.79 -2.56
CA LEU A 56 3.37 11.46 -1.56
C LEU A 56 4.77 10.82 -1.53
N GLY A 57 5.72 11.45 -2.22
CA GLY A 57 7.07 10.93 -2.38
C GLY A 57 7.08 9.59 -3.14
N ARG A 58 7.32 8.49 -2.42
CA ARG A 58 7.36 7.11 -2.96
C ARG A 58 6.05 6.35 -2.79
N ASN A 59 5.07 6.92 -2.11
CA ASN A 59 3.78 6.31 -1.86
C ASN A 59 2.77 6.80 -2.91
N LEU A 60 2.03 5.88 -3.54
CA LEU A 60 0.85 6.12 -4.34
C LEU A 60 -0.36 5.53 -3.62
N THR A 61 -1.31 6.38 -3.24
CA THR A 61 -2.58 5.95 -2.66
C THR A 61 -3.59 5.66 -3.77
N LEU A 62 -4.12 4.45 -3.78
CA LEU A 62 -5.21 4.01 -4.65
C LEU A 62 -6.45 3.79 -3.80
N GLU A 63 -7.58 4.28 -4.26
CA GLU A 63 -8.87 4.10 -3.61
C GLU A 63 -9.87 3.56 -4.62
N TRP A 64 -10.57 2.48 -4.25
CA TRP A 64 -11.65 1.96 -5.08
C TRP A 64 -12.74 1.33 -4.22
N LYS A 65 -13.95 1.31 -4.77
CA LYS A 65 -15.09 0.64 -4.17
C LYS A 65 -15.09 -0.83 -4.59
N LEU A 66 -15.16 -1.71 -3.60
CA LEU A 66 -15.44 -3.12 -3.74
C LEU A 66 -16.93 -3.35 -3.47
N ASP A 67 -17.69 -3.60 -4.52
CA ASP A 67 -19.04 -4.10 -4.44
C ASP A 67 -19.12 -5.52 -5.01
N PHE A 68 -20.15 -6.26 -4.56
CA PHE A 68 -20.40 -7.65 -4.92
C PHE A 68 -21.72 -7.80 -5.68
N ARG A 69 -22.22 -6.72 -6.29
CA ARG A 69 -23.48 -6.76 -7.02
C ARG A 69 -23.35 -7.56 -8.32
N ASP A 70 -22.15 -7.60 -8.91
CA ASP A 70 -21.77 -8.36 -10.11
C ASP A 70 -20.58 -9.33 -9.84
N GLN A 71 -19.72 -9.64 -10.84
CA GLN A 71 -18.51 -10.50 -10.71
C GLN A 71 -17.40 -9.97 -9.76
N GLY A 72 -17.69 -8.92 -8.99
CA GLY A 72 -16.74 -8.16 -8.19
C GLY A 72 -16.15 -6.96 -8.96
N SER A 73 -15.66 -5.99 -8.20
CA SER A 73 -15.02 -4.79 -8.73
C SER A 73 -13.51 -5.02 -8.97
N HIS A 74 -13.05 -4.68 -10.17
CA HIS A 74 -11.63 -4.67 -10.53
C HIS A 74 -11.27 -3.30 -11.09
N ILE A 75 -10.05 -2.86 -10.82
CA ILE A 75 -9.53 -1.61 -11.34
C ILE A 75 -8.13 -1.81 -11.92
N ASN A 76 -7.91 -1.26 -13.11
CA ASN A 76 -6.61 -1.26 -13.78
C ASN A 76 -6.06 0.15 -13.76
N PHE A 77 -4.82 0.29 -13.31
CA PHE A 77 -4.12 1.57 -13.27
C PHE A 77 -2.77 1.48 -13.96
N THR A 78 -2.43 2.53 -14.69
CA THR A 78 -1.13 2.68 -15.35
C THR A 78 -0.45 3.94 -14.84
N TRP A 79 0.70 3.78 -14.19
CA TRP A 79 1.51 4.89 -13.70
C TRP A 79 2.95 4.77 -14.19
N LYS A 80 3.58 5.92 -14.41
CA LYS A 80 4.99 5.99 -14.81
C LYS A 80 5.87 6.10 -13.57
N VAL A 81 6.99 5.39 -13.59
CA VAL A 81 8.01 5.39 -12.53
C VAL A 81 9.32 5.89 -13.12
N LYS A 82 10.06 6.69 -12.35
CA LYS A 82 11.44 7.11 -12.66
C LYS A 82 12.41 6.52 -11.64
N LYS A 83 13.62 6.16 -12.08
CA LYS A 83 14.75 5.83 -11.20
C LYS A 83 15.47 7.13 -10.83
N GLU A 84 15.61 7.38 -9.53
CA GLU A 84 16.45 8.45 -8.99
C GLU A 84 17.90 7.94 -9.01
N ARG A 85 18.86 8.81 -9.37
CA ARG A 85 20.27 8.41 -9.51
C ARG A 85 20.76 7.79 -8.20
N GLU A 86 21.42 6.64 -8.30
CA GLU A 86 21.84 5.77 -7.20
C GLU A 86 22.57 6.54 -6.10
N ALA A 87 21.95 6.63 -4.92
CA ALA A 87 22.69 6.61 -3.66
C ALA A 87 22.87 5.13 -3.27
N PRO A 88 24.04 4.73 -2.73
CA PRO A 88 24.36 3.33 -2.48
C PRO A 88 23.28 2.64 -1.62
N GLU A 89 22.87 1.47 -2.07
CA GLU A 89 21.84 0.63 -1.45
C GLU A 89 22.33 0.22 -0.04
N VAL A 90 21.74 0.79 1.01
CA VAL A 90 21.86 0.22 2.35
C VAL A 90 20.74 -0.80 2.48
N GLU A 91 21.08 -2.05 2.20
CA GLU A 91 20.29 -3.22 2.60
C GLU A 91 20.04 -3.12 4.11
N ASN A 92 18.83 -2.71 4.51
CA ASN A 92 18.35 -2.90 5.87
C ASN A 92 17.25 -3.96 5.79
N GLU A 93 17.69 -5.20 5.61
CA GLU A 93 16.89 -6.37 5.92
C GLU A 93 16.92 -6.59 7.44
N GLU A 94 15.73 -6.80 8.00
CA GLU A 94 15.47 -7.45 9.29
C GLU A 94 15.90 -6.73 10.58
N GLN A 95 14.90 -6.17 11.29
CA GLN A 95 14.70 -6.36 12.75
C GLN A 95 13.39 -5.68 13.19
N VAL A 96 12.28 -6.41 13.12
CA VAL A 96 11.07 -6.13 13.92
C VAL A 96 10.55 -7.46 14.46
N GLU A 97 11.34 -8.09 15.32
CA GLU A 97 10.91 -9.19 16.20
C GLU A 97 11.66 -9.06 17.53
N GLU A 98 11.44 -7.97 18.29
CA GLU A 98 11.74 -7.96 19.74
C GLU A 98 11.08 -6.76 20.46
N GLN A 99 9.75 -6.72 20.47
CA GLN A 99 9.01 -5.85 21.42
C GLN A 99 7.77 -6.58 21.95
N GLU A 100 7.93 -7.81 22.47
CA GLU A 100 6.91 -8.46 23.31
C GLU A 100 7.48 -9.13 24.58
N HIS A 101 8.74 -8.87 24.95
CA HIS A 101 9.37 -9.52 26.11
C HIS A 101 9.92 -8.52 27.13
N LEU A 102 9.09 -7.59 27.62
CA LEU A 102 9.43 -6.76 28.80
C LEU A 102 8.25 -6.24 29.64
N GLU A 103 7.01 -6.68 29.40
CA GLU A 103 5.86 -6.27 30.23
C GLU A 103 5.39 -7.30 31.27
N ASN A 104 6.12 -8.39 31.49
CA ASN A 104 5.79 -9.37 32.54
C ASN A 104 6.94 -9.57 33.52
N GLU A 105 7.41 -8.51 34.18
CA GLU A 105 8.12 -8.62 35.46
C GLU A 105 8.21 -7.24 36.15
N THR A 106 7.13 -6.83 36.81
CA THR A 106 7.19 -5.99 38.03
C THR A 106 5.98 -6.29 38.90
#